data_AF-A0A816GCV7-F1
#
_entry.id   AF-A0A816GCV7-F1
#
_cell.length_a   1.000
_cell.length_b   1.000
_cell.length_c   1.000
_cell.angle_alpha   90.00
_cell.angle_beta   90.00
_cell.angle_gamma   90.00
#
_symmetry.space_group_name_H-M   'P 1'
#
loop_
_entity.id
_entity.type
_entity.pdbx_description
1 polymer ?
#
loop_
_entity_poly.entity_id
_entity_poly.type
_entity_poly.pdbx_seq_one_letter_code
_entity_poly.pdbx_strand_id
1 'polypeptide(L)'
;MSSEESVYVQLGPRKWKLGGEYLKLMEPCNQCLEAEDVGLALRNQLDEKGYIYLKHVIPEDDVLKARATGKMASDFAKIELVYLVSVLEYIQNLNDTGLLEKPVFSSSYIDGILSRGCDVGCVPFMEGSNPITTHPAVSAIIENPKLYQIFTNIFHGVRPITFGYKWLRGMHQGGNTGCHMDRVYMNRGSSQLLTCWIP
;
A
#
# COMPACT_ATOMS: atom_id res chain seq x y z
N MET A 1 -5.37 22.90 -31.23
CA MET A 1 -5.85 21.71 -30.51
C MET A 1 -4.67 20.75 -30.40
N SER A 2 -4.04 20.65 -29.23
CA SER A 2 -2.98 19.66 -29.02
C SER A 2 -3.63 18.27 -29.02
N SER A 3 -3.18 17.39 -29.91
CA SER A 3 -3.52 15.98 -29.85
C SER A 3 -3.01 15.43 -28.53
N GLU A 4 -3.90 15.11 -27.58
CA GLU A 4 -3.52 14.40 -26.36
C GLU A 4 -2.89 13.06 -26.77
N GLU A 5 -1.60 12.93 -26.50
CA GLU A 5 -0.86 11.72 -26.79
C GLU A 5 -1.44 10.59 -25.92
N SER A 6 -1.92 9.54 -26.56
CA SER A 6 -2.55 8.43 -25.84
C SER A 6 -1.50 7.68 -25.03
N VAL A 7 -1.67 7.65 -23.71
CA VAL A 7 -0.79 6.92 -22.78
C VAL A 7 -1.17 5.44 -22.76
N TYR A 8 -0.18 4.56 -22.87
CA TYR A 8 -0.34 3.11 -22.78
C TYR A 8 0.39 2.53 -21.58
N VAL A 9 -0.25 1.58 -20.89
CA VAL A 9 0.31 0.87 -19.73
C VAL A 9 0.45 -0.61 -20.06
N GLN A 10 1.61 -1.18 -19.74
CA GLN A 10 1.86 -2.62 -19.86
C GLN A 10 1.39 -3.33 -18.57
N LEU A 11 0.48 -4.30 -18.70
CA LEU A 11 0.02 -5.16 -17.60
C LEU A 11 0.18 -6.62 -18.03
N GLY A 12 1.17 -7.31 -17.45
CA GLY A 12 1.56 -8.65 -17.90
C GLY A 12 1.94 -8.66 -19.39
N PRO A 13 1.43 -9.58 -20.22
CA PRO A 13 1.74 -9.63 -21.66
C PRO A 13 0.94 -8.62 -22.50
N ARG A 14 0.05 -7.81 -21.92
CA ARG A 14 -0.89 -6.94 -22.66
C ARG A 14 -0.58 -5.45 -22.47
N LYS A 15 -0.78 -4.66 -23.52
CA LYS A 15 -0.78 -3.18 -23.48
C LYS A 15 -2.20 -2.67 -23.50
N TRP A 16 -2.49 -1.73 -22.60
CA TRP A 16 -3.81 -1.12 -22.45
C TRP A 16 -3.71 0.39 -22.60
N LYS A 17 -4.69 0.99 -23.28
CA LYS A 17 -4.81 2.44 -23.37
C LYS A 17 -5.40 2.98 -22.06
N LEU A 18 -4.68 3.88 -21.39
CA LEU A 18 -5.18 4.57 -20.20
C LEU A 18 -6.31 5.53 -20.58
N GLY A 19 -7.40 5.53 -19.82
CA GLY A 19 -8.64 6.25 -20.16
C GLY A 19 -9.47 5.58 -21.25
N GLY A 20 -9.12 4.35 -21.65
CA GLY A 20 -9.89 3.55 -22.60
C GLY A 20 -11.11 2.87 -21.96
N GLU A 21 -11.77 2.00 -22.74
CA GLU A 21 -12.94 1.23 -22.30
C GLU A 21 -12.63 0.36 -21.05
N TYR A 22 -11.46 -0.28 -21.04
CA TYR A 22 -11.08 -1.30 -20.05
C TYR A 22 -10.11 -0.83 -18.96
N LEU A 23 -9.50 0.35 -19.10
CA LEU A 23 -8.54 0.88 -18.13
C LEU A 23 -8.80 2.37 -17.90
N LYS A 24 -9.33 2.70 -16.73
CA LYS A 24 -9.65 4.07 -16.31
C LYS A 24 -8.89 4.41 -15.04
N LEU A 25 -8.66 5.71 -14.83
CA LEU A 25 -8.13 6.20 -13.57
C LEU A 25 -9.21 6.11 -12.49
N MET A 26 -8.80 5.85 -11.25
CA MET A 26 -9.69 5.92 -10.10
C MET A 26 -10.00 7.38 -9.78
N GLU A 27 -11.28 7.69 -9.61
CA GLU A 27 -11.73 9.03 -9.27
C GLU A 27 -11.76 9.19 -7.75
N PRO A 28 -11.13 10.23 -7.18
CA PRO A 28 -11.16 10.44 -5.74
C PRO A 28 -12.57 10.83 -5.30
N CYS A 29 -12.99 10.33 -4.14
CA CYS A 29 -14.30 10.61 -3.54
C CYS A 29 -14.17 11.20 -2.13
N ASN A 30 -13.18 12.08 -1.92
CA ASN A 30 -12.94 12.74 -0.63
C ASN A 30 -14.17 13.50 -0.11
N GLN A 31 -15.00 14.06 -0.99
CA GLN A 31 -16.26 14.73 -0.65
C GLN A 31 -17.26 13.82 0.08
N CYS A 32 -17.16 12.49 -0.06
CA CYS A 32 -17.99 11.57 0.71
C CYS A 32 -17.75 11.69 2.23
N LEU A 33 -16.56 12.15 2.64
CA LEU A 33 -16.22 12.36 4.05
C LEU A 33 -16.83 13.65 4.62
N GLU A 34 -17.33 14.54 3.77
CA GLU A 34 -17.97 15.82 4.13
C GLU A 34 -19.49 15.74 4.05
N ALA A 35 -20.05 14.61 3.61
CA ALA A 35 -21.48 14.39 3.52
C ALA A 35 -22.13 14.34 4.91
N GLU A 36 -23.39 14.74 4.99
CA GLU A 36 -24.19 14.64 6.22
C GLU A 36 -24.27 13.19 6.73
N ASP A 37 -24.51 12.25 5.82
CA ASP A 37 -24.35 10.81 6.08
C ASP A 37 -23.14 10.27 5.29
N VAL A 38 -21.98 10.33 5.93
CA VAL A 38 -20.71 9.80 5.40
C VAL A 38 -20.82 8.30 5.06
N GLY A 39 -21.51 7.53 5.89
CA GLY A 39 -21.65 6.08 5.67
C GLY A 39 -22.43 5.77 4.40
N LEU A 40 -23.55 6.48 4.18
CA LEU A 40 -24.37 6.32 2.98
C LEU A 40 -23.61 6.77 1.73
N ALA A 41 -22.92 7.91 1.80
CA ALA A 41 -22.13 8.42 0.68
C ALA A 41 -21.03 7.43 0.26
N LEU A 42 -20.30 6.85 1.22
CA LEU A 42 -19.26 5.85 0.94
C LEU A 42 -19.83 4.54 0.39
N ARG A 43 -20.97 4.07 0.92
CA ARG A 43 -21.63 2.86 0.41
C ARG A 43 -22.12 3.03 -1.02
N ASN A 44 -22.77 4.16 -1.33
CA ASN A 44 -23.21 4.45 -2.69
C ASN A 44 -22.04 4.46 -3.69
N GLN A 45 -20.89 5.02 -3.30
CA GLN A 45 -19.67 4.98 -4.11
C GLN A 45 -19.19 3.54 -4.35
N LEU A 46 -19.18 2.69 -3.32
CA LEU A 46 -18.82 1.27 -3.46
C LEU A 46 -19.80 0.53 -4.36
N ASP A 47 -21.10 0.76 -4.21
CA ASP A 47 -22.13 0.09 -5.00
C ASP A 47 -22.08 0.50 -6.48
N GLU A 48 -21.77 1.77 -6.77
CA GLU A 48 -21.68 2.28 -8.14
C GLU A 48 -20.36 1.92 -8.82
N LYS A 49 -19.22 2.08 -8.13
CA LYS A 49 -17.88 1.96 -8.75
C LYS A 49 -17.14 0.67 -8.40
N GLY A 50 -17.55 -0.03 -7.34
CA GLY A 50 -16.82 -1.18 -6.80
C GLY A 50 -15.56 -0.81 -6.00
N TYR A 51 -15.29 0.49 -5.79
CA TYR A 51 -14.13 0.97 -5.04
C TYR A 51 -14.38 2.33 -4.38
N ILE A 52 -13.56 2.64 -3.37
CA ILE A 52 -13.42 3.97 -2.79
C ILE A 52 -11.96 4.40 -2.98
N TYR A 53 -11.74 5.61 -3.48
CA TYR A 53 -10.42 6.21 -3.56
C TYR A 53 -10.40 7.52 -2.77
N LEU A 54 -9.59 7.57 -1.72
CA LEU A 54 -9.46 8.74 -0.86
C LEU A 54 -8.01 9.21 -0.86
N LYS A 55 -7.81 10.51 -1.06
CA LYS A 55 -6.51 11.15 -1.00
C LYS A 55 -6.25 11.73 0.39
N HIS A 56 -4.99 11.71 0.83
CA HIS A 56 -4.52 12.39 2.05
C HIS A 56 -5.34 12.08 3.32
N VAL A 57 -5.89 10.85 3.44
CA VAL A 57 -6.57 10.40 4.67
C VAL A 57 -5.58 10.39 5.84
N ILE A 58 -4.39 9.83 5.58
CA ILE A 58 -3.26 9.80 6.49
C ILE A 58 -2.25 10.84 6.00
N PRO A 59 -1.62 11.64 6.89
CA PRO A 59 -0.58 12.58 6.51
C PRO A 59 0.56 11.89 5.75
N GLU A 60 1.00 12.50 4.66
CA GLU A 60 2.03 11.93 3.79
C GLU A 60 3.34 11.69 4.53
N ASP A 61 3.76 12.63 5.38
CA ASP A 61 4.97 12.50 6.20
C ASP A 61 4.94 11.26 7.10
N ASP A 62 3.77 10.87 7.61
CA ASP A 62 3.66 9.69 8.48
C ASP A 62 3.77 8.41 7.66
N VAL A 63 3.19 8.38 6.46
CA VAL A 63 3.36 7.29 5.50
C VAL A 63 4.82 7.18 5.07
N LEU A 64 5.47 8.29 4.74
CA LEU A 64 6.87 8.34 4.35
C LEU A 64 7.80 7.90 5.49
N LYS A 65 7.53 8.30 6.73
CA LYS A 65 8.27 7.80 7.91
C LYS A 65 8.11 6.29 8.07
N ALA A 66 6.88 5.78 7.93
CA ALA A 66 6.62 4.34 8.01
C ALA A 66 7.35 3.56 6.91
N ARG A 67 7.39 4.10 5.68
CA ARG A 67 8.18 3.56 4.56
C ARG A 67 9.68 3.64 4.83
N ALA A 68 10.14 4.75 5.40
CA ALA A 68 11.54 5.06 5.68
C ALA A 68 12.06 4.41 6.97
N THR A 69 11.32 3.48 7.60
CA THR A 69 11.76 2.70 8.78
C THR A 69 12.93 1.74 8.53
N GLY A 70 13.88 2.19 7.72
CA GLY A 70 15.20 1.61 7.64
C GLY A 70 16.33 2.59 7.29
N LYS A 71 16.17 3.90 7.44
CA LYS A 71 17.36 4.75 7.25
C LYS A 71 18.36 4.47 8.39
N MET A 72 19.47 3.82 8.07
CA MET A 72 20.68 3.78 8.92
C MET A 72 20.98 5.20 9.39
N ALA A 73 20.98 5.37 10.72
CA ALA A 73 21.49 6.55 11.38
C ALA A 73 23.01 6.58 11.21
N SER A 74 23.53 7.30 10.22
CA SER A 74 24.96 7.66 10.21
C SER A 74 25.23 9.08 10.66
N ASP A 75 24.29 10.05 10.57
CA ASP A 75 24.69 11.46 10.69
C ASP A 75 23.69 12.41 11.40
N PHE A 76 23.04 11.99 12.49
CA PHE A 76 22.36 12.98 13.36
C PHE A 76 22.74 12.85 14.83
N ALA A 77 23.56 13.80 15.24
CA ALA A 77 23.86 14.10 16.62
C ALA A 77 22.59 14.34 17.45
N LYS A 78 22.53 13.65 18.61
CA LYS A 78 21.89 14.12 19.85
C LYS A 78 20.45 14.65 19.75
N ILE A 79 19.50 13.80 19.38
CA ILE A 79 18.13 13.89 19.93
C ILE A 79 17.66 12.45 20.19
N GLU A 80 17.12 12.21 21.38
CA GLU A 80 16.52 10.95 21.83
C GLU A 80 15.51 10.41 20.81
N LEU A 81 15.95 9.52 19.92
CA LEU A 81 15.11 8.79 18.97
C LEU A 81 15.61 7.34 18.88
N VAL A 82 15.43 6.62 19.98
CA VAL A 82 15.22 5.18 19.92
C VAL A 82 13.89 4.99 19.18
N TYR A 83 13.77 4.00 18.29
CA TYR A 83 12.66 3.70 17.38
C TYR A 83 12.85 4.20 15.95
N LEU A 84 13.64 3.50 15.13
CA LEU A 84 13.53 3.57 13.66
C LEU A 84 14.35 2.48 12.99
N VAL A 85 14.06 1.20 13.25
CA VAL A 85 14.78 0.13 12.56
C VAL A 85 13.93 -1.13 12.42
N SER A 86 13.45 -1.38 11.19
CA SER A 86 12.92 -2.71 10.85
C SER A 86 12.94 -3.01 9.35
N VAL A 87 12.49 -2.12 8.47
CA VAL A 87 12.32 -2.44 7.04
C VAL A 87 13.66 -2.54 6.32
N LEU A 88 14.55 -1.55 6.43
CA LEU A 88 15.87 -1.65 5.78
C LEU A 88 16.89 -2.43 6.61
N GLU A 89 16.70 -2.60 7.92
CA GLU A 89 17.48 -3.59 8.68
C GLU A 89 17.14 -5.01 8.23
N TYR A 90 15.86 -5.29 7.96
CA TYR A 90 15.44 -6.56 7.35
C TYR A 90 15.99 -6.70 5.93
N ILE A 91 15.94 -5.64 5.11
CA ILE A 91 16.54 -5.64 3.77
C ILE A 91 18.08 -5.71 3.82
N GLN A 92 18.74 -5.14 4.83
CA GLN A 92 20.19 -5.27 5.06
C GLN A 92 20.56 -6.69 5.50
N ASN A 93 19.81 -7.31 6.41
CA ASN A 93 19.97 -8.73 6.73
C ASN A 93 19.76 -9.62 5.49
N LEU A 94 18.88 -9.23 4.55
CA LEU A 94 18.74 -9.90 3.25
C LEU A 94 19.86 -9.56 2.24
N ASN A 95 20.61 -8.47 2.42
CA ASN A 95 21.84 -8.24 1.65
C ASN A 95 22.93 -9.21 2.07
N ASP A 96 23.02 -9.48 3.38
CA ASP A 96 24.03 -10.38 3.95
C ASP A 96 23.82 -11.85 3.51
N THR A 97 22.65 -12.19 2.97
CA THR A 97 22.36 -13.50 2.34
C THR A 97 22.70 -13.57 0.84
N GLY A 98 23.19 -12.47 0.24
CA GLY A 98 23.61 -12.43 -1.17
C GLY A 98 22.48 -12.35 -2.20
N LEU A 99 21.26 -12.00 -1.78
CA LEU A 99 20.08 -11.89 -2.65
C LEU A 99 19.98 -10.56 -3.43
N LEU A 100 20.97 -9.66 -3.29
CA LEU A 100 20.99 -8.33 -3.89
C LEU A 100 22.31 -8.09 -4.63
N GLU A 101 22.26 -7.61 -5.88
CA GLU A 101 23.43 -7.63 -6.79
C GLU A 101 24.57 -6.65 -6.45
N LYS A 102 24.33 -5.55 -5.71
CA LYS A 102 25.37 -4.54 -5.39
C LYS A 102 25.06 -3.79 -4.08
N PRO A 103 26.09 -3.27 -3.37
CA PRO A 103 25.92 -2.66 -2.05
C PRO A 103 24.89 -1.53 -2.05
N VAL A 104 24.04 -1.59 -1.02
CA VAL A 104 22.84 -0.79 -0.82
C VAL A 104 23.16 0.62 -0.34
N PHE A 105 23.61 1.48 -1.25
CA PHE A 105 23.71 2.92 -1.00
C PHE A 105 23.43 3.75 -2.25
N SER A 106 22.29 3.50 -2.92
CA SER A 106 21.72 4.50 -3.82
C SER A 106 20.25 4.74 -3.49
N SER A 107 19.83 5.99 -3.65
CA SER A 107 18.66 6.69 -3.11
C SER A 107 17.27 6.20 -3.55
N SER A 108 17.11 4.93 -3.92
CA SER A 108 15.92 4.40 -4.61
C SER A 108 14.92 3.60 -3.74
N TYR A 109 15.22 3.35 -2.46
CA TYR A 109 14.35 2.51 -1.62
C TYR A 109 13.08 3.21 -1.14
N ILE A 110 13.06 4.55 -1.06
CA ILE A 110 11.88 5.31 -0.63
C ILE A 110 10.71 5.06 -1.58
N ASP A 111 10.97 4.84 -2.87
CA ASP A 111 9.94 4.60 -3.89
C ASP A 111 9.39 3.17 -3.89
N GLY A 112 10.00 2.22 -3.16
CA GLY A 112 9.57 0.82 -3.10
C GLY A 112 9.78 0.03 -4.40
N ILE A 113 10.66 0.51 -5.29
CA ILE A 113 10.93 -0.09 -6.59
C ILE A 113 12.15 -1.03 -6.51
N LEU A 114 11.96 -2.31 -6.84
CA LEU A 114 13.05 -3.29 -6.92
C LEU A 114 13.83 -3.17 -8.25
N SER A 115 15.10 -3.58 -8.24
CA SER A 115 15.99 -3.53 -9.41
C SER A 115 15.49 -4.44 -10.56
N ARG A 116 15.89 -4.14 -11.81
CA ARG A 116 15.42 -4.88 -13.00
C ARG A 116 15.88 -6.35 -13.07
N GLY A 117 16.87 -6.76 -12.28
CA GLY A 117 17.32 -8.17 -12.14
C GLY A 117 16.65 -8.93 -11.00
N CYS A 118 15.72 -8.30 -10.29
CA CYS A 118 14.98 -8.86 -9.16
C CYS A 118 13.76 -9.65 -9.69
N ASP A 119 13.98 -10.89 -10.11
CA ASP A 119 12.94 -11.80 -10.62
C ASP A 119 12.12 -12.46 -9.47
N VAL A 120 11.22 -13.38 -9.83
CA VAL A 120 10.41 -14.19 -8.89
C VAL A 120 11.32 -14.82 -7.81
N GLY A 121 11.09 -14.46 -6.54
CA GLY A 121 11.88 -14.91 -5.38
C GLY A 121 12.83 -13.86 -4.80
N CYS A 122 12.94 -12.70 -5.43
CA CYS A 122 13.85 -11.62 -5.05
C CYS A 122 13.11 -10.47 -4.31
N VAL A 123 11.78 -10.54 -4.27
CA VAL A 123 10.93 -9.70 -3.40
C VAL A 123 11.10 -10.15 -1.95
N PRO A 124 11.47 -9.29 -1.00
CA PRO A 124 11.50 -9.66 0.41
C PRO A 124 10.10 -10.13 0.83
N PHE A 125 10.00 -11.29 1.48
CA PHE A 125 8.73 -11.82 1.99
C PHE A 125 8.28 -10.97 3.18
N MET A 126 7.71 -9.80 2.89
CA MET A 126 7.22 -8.83 3.88
C MET A 126 5.73 -9.04 4.20
N GLU A 127 5.16 -10.15 3.72
CA GLU A 127 3.80 -10.56 4.03
C GLU A 127 3.77 -11.40 5.32
N GLY A 128 2.71 -11.28 6.10
CA GLY A 128 2.48 -12.11 7.27
C GLY A 128 2.28 -11.36 8.56
N SER A 129 2.54 -12.08 9.64
CA SER A 129 2.59 -11.56 11.01
C SER A 129 4.03 -11.74 11.50
N ASN A 130 4.87 -10.77 11.15
CA ASN A 130 6.32 -10.78 11.33
C ASN A 130 6.79 -9.41 11.87
N PRO A 131 8.06 -9.24 12.30
CA PRO A 131 8.51 -8.00 12.93
C PRO A 131 8.33 -6.72 12.09
N ILE A 132 8.39 -6.81 10.76
CA ILE A 132 8.20 -5.66 9.87
C ILE A 132 6.72 -5.26 9.76
N THR A 133 5.83 -6.23 9.59
CA THR A 133 4.37 -6.00 9.51
C THR A 133 3.74 -5.56 10.82
N THR A 134 4.35 -5.91 11.95
CA THR A 134 3.88 -5.53 13.29
C THR A 134 4.63 -4.33 13.86
N HIS A 135 5.61 -3.78 13.15
CA HIS A 135 6.41 -2.65 13.62
C HIS A 135 5.50 -1.45 13.96
N PRO A 136 5.70 -0.75 15.10
CA PRO A 136 4.79 0.31 15.54
C PRO A 136 4.55 1.41 14.49
N ALA A 137 5.59 1.81 13.75
CA ALA A 137 5.46 2.80 12.69
C ALA A 137 4.60 2.32 11.51
N VAL A 138 4.64 1.03 11.17
CA VAL A 138 3.79 0.44 10.12
C VAL A 138 2.36 0.29 10.63
N SER A 139 2.19 -0.26 11.84
CA SER A 139 0.89 -0.44 12.50
C SER A 139 0.15 0.90 12.65
N ALA A 140 0.84 2.00 12.96
CA ALA A 140 0.25 3.33 13.05
C ALA A 140 -0.39 3.83 11.74
N ILE A 141 0.06 3.31 10.59
CA ILE A 141 -0.48 3.62 9.26
C ILE A 141 -1.58 2.64 8.88
N ILE A 142 -1.30 1.33 8.88
CA ILE A 142 -2.26 0.32 8.39
C ILE A 142 -3.42 0.08 9.37
N GLU A 143 -3.27 0.51 10.62
CA GLU A 143 -4.29 0.48 11.67
C GLU A 143 -4.64 1.90 12.16
N ASN A 144 -4.48 2.90 11.29
CA ASN A 144 -4.75 4.28 11.65
C ASN A 144 -6.23 4.46 12.09
N PRO A 145 -6.51 5.21 13.17
CA PRO A 145 -7.88 5.43 13.66
C PRO A 145 -8.86 5.97 12.60
N LYS A 146 -8.38 6.78 11.65
CA LYS A 146 -9.22 7.28 10.56
C LYS A 146 -9.71 6.16 9.64
N LEU A 147 -8.89 5.14 9.39
CA LEU A 147 -9.30 3.97 8.62
C LEU A 147 -10.40 3.21 9.36
N TYR A 148 -10.23 2.98 10.67
CA TYR A 148 -11.27 2.36 11.49
C TYR A 148 -12.58 3.14 11.43
N GLN A 149 -12.53 4.47 11.49
CA GLN A 149 -13.72 5.32 11.39
C GLN A 149 -14.41 5.18 10.02
N ILE A 150 -13.65 5.25 8.92
CA ILE A 150 -14.17 5.08 7.56
C ILE A 150 -14.86 3.72 7.41
N PHE A 151 -14.19 2.64 7.83
CA PHE A 151 -14.75 1.30 7.75
C PHE A 151 -15.95 1.10 8.68
N THR A 152 -15.94 1.72 9.87
CA THR A 152 -17.10 1.72 10.78
C THR A 152 -18.30 2.38 10.12
N ASN A 153 -18.10 3.52 9.43
CA ASN A 153 -19.16 4.20 8.69
C ASN A 153 -19.72 3.31 7.56
N ILE A 154 -18.84 2.61 6.83
CA ILE A 154 -19.25 1.68 5.77
C ILE A 154 -20.05 0.51 6.36
N PHE A 155 -19.58 -0.09 7.45
CA PHE A 155 -20.20 -1.24 8.12
C PHE A 155 -21.29 -0.87 9.12
N HIS A 156 -22.07 0.18 8.84
CA HIS A 156 -23.26 0.53 9.62
C HIS A 156 -23.01 0.74 11.12
N GLY A 157 -21.88 1.36 11.47
CA GLY A 157 -21.51 1.63 12.85
C GLY A 157 -20.85 0.45 13.57
N VAL A 158 -20.68 -0.69 12.91
CA VAL A 158 -19.98 -1.85 13.48
C VAL A 158 -18.47 -1.63 13.38
N ARG A 159 -17.77 -1.75 14.51
CA ARG A 159 -16.31 -1.64 14.54
C ARG A 159 -15.68 -2.76 13.70
N PRO A 160 -14.86 -2.43 12.68
CA PRO A 160 -14.20 -3.44 11.86
C PRO A 160 -13.07 -4.13 12.64
N ILE A 161 -12.75 -5.35 12.22
CA ILE A 161 -11.56 -6.09 12.64
C ILE A 161 -10.65 -6.23 11.42
N THR A 162 -9.35 -6.00 11.60
CA THR A 162 -8.34 -6.21 10.57
C THR A 162 -7.65 -7.57 10.75
N PHE A 163 -7.09 -8.12 9.67
CA PHE A 163 -6.30 -9.35 9.76
C PHE A 163 -5.00 -9.08 10.53
N GLY A 164 -4.57 -10.03 11.35
CA GLY A 164 -3.21 -10.00 11.92
C GLY A 164 -2.13 -10.26 10.87
N TYR A 165 -2.49 -10.98 9.80
CA TYR A 165 -1.65 -11.12 8.61
C TYR A 165 -1.76 -9.83 7.78
N LYS A 166 -0.63 -9.21 7.44
CA LYS A 166 -0.55 -7.99 6.60
C LYS A 166 0.24 -8.27 5.33
N TRP A 167 -0.08 -7.54 4.26
CA TRP A 167 0.56 -7.71 2.95
C TRP A 167 1.38 -6.46 2.58
N LEU A 168 2.55 -6.28 3.19
CA LEU A 168 3.49 -5.26 2.72
C LEU A 168 4.15 -5.73 1.43
N ARG A 169 4.24 -4.85 0.44
CA ARG A 169 4.73 -5.20 -0.89
C ARG A 169 5.80 -4.24 -1.36
N GLY A 170 6.89 -4.81 -1.88
CA GLY A 170 7.79 -4.15 -2.82
C GLY A 170 7.66 -4.86 -4.16
N MET A 171 7.45 -4.14 -5.25
CA MET A 171 7.30 -4.73 -6.58
C MET A 171 8.37 -4.17 -7.51
N HIS A 172 8.96 -5.03 -8.34
CA HIS A 172 9.81 -4.55 -9.43
C HIS A 172 8.95 -3.86 -10.51
N GLN A 173 9.58 -2.99 -11.31
CA GLN A 173 8.88 -2.35 -12.42
C GLN A 173 8.31 -3.40 -13.38
N GLY A 174 7.01 -3.32 -13.68
CA GLY A 174 6.30 -4.28 -14.54
C GLY A 174 5.81 -5.55 -13.84
N GLY A 175 6.17 -5.76 -12.57
CA GLY A 175 5.64 -6.87 -11.76
C GLY A 175 4.15 -6.70 -11.46
N ASN A 176 3.43 -7.81 -11.36
CA ASN A 176 2.00 -7.83 -11.00
C ASN A 176 1.62 -9.17 -10.35
N THR A 177 0.48 -9.20 -9.65
CA THR A 177 -0.07 -10.39 -8.98
C THR A 177 -1.21 -11.05 -9.78
N GLY A 178 -1.42 -10.64 -11.04
CA GLY A 178 -2.55 -11.06 -11.85
C GLY A 178 -3.91 -10.53 -11.34
N CYS A 179 -4.95 -10.63 -12.16
CA CYS A 179 -6.30 -10.25 -11.77
C CYS A 179 -6.91 -11.30 -10.82
N HIS A 180 -7.33 -10.88 -9.63
CA HIS A 180 -7.95 -11.75 -8.63
C HIS A 180 -8.92 -10.97 -7.73
N MET A 181 -9.67 -11.71 -6.90
CA MET A 181 -10.57 -11.15 -5.89
C MET A 181 -10.25 -11.73 -4.52
N ASP A 182 -9.81 -10.87 -3.61
CA ASP A 182 -9.44 -11.21 -2.23
C ASP A 182 -10.53 -11.99 -1.48
N ARG A 183 -11.80 -11.65 -1.74
CA ARG A 183 -12.95 -12.31 -1.10
C ARG A 183 -13.01 -13.82 -1.35
N VAL A 184 -12.46 -14.32 -2.46
CA VAL A 184 -12.41 -15.76 -2.74
C VAL A 184 -11.50 -16.50 -1.75
N TYR A 185 -10.47 -15.83 -1.23
CA TYR A 185 -9.45 -16.44 -0.38
C TYR A 185 -9.61 -16.09 1.10
N MET A 186 -10.15 -14.91 1.42
CA MET A 186 -9.98 -14.29 2.73
C MET A 186 -11.28 -13.99 3.48
N ASN A 187 -12.45 -14.27 2.91
CA ASN A 187 -13.70 -13.78 3.50
C ASN A 187 -14.14 -14.49 4.79
N ARG A 188 -13.58 -15.67 5.11
CA ARG A 188 -13.94 -16.48 6.28
C ARG A 188 -15.47 -16.67 6.42
N GLY A 189 -16.19 -16.78 5.30
CA GLY A 189 -17.66 -16.90 5.26
C GLY A 189 -18.43 -15.58 5.40
N SER A 190 -17.76 -14.44 5.60
CA SER A 190 -18.39 -13.12 5.64
C SER A 190 -18.57 -12.53 4.23
N SER A 191 -19.62 -11.73 4.05
CA SER A 191 -19.79 -10.87 2.87
C SER A 191 -19.24 -9.45 3.09
N GLN A 192 -18.91 -9.11 4.34
CA GLN A 192 -18.43 -7.79 4.76
C GLN A 192 -16.90 -7.80 4.86
N LEU A 193 -16.25 -7.99 3.72
CA LEU A 193 -14.79 -7.89 3.58
C LEU A 193 -14.47 -6.80 2.56
N LEU A 194 -13.61 -5.86 2.95
CA LEU A 194 -13.04 -4.85 2.07
C LEU A 194 -11.52 -4.83 2.23
N THR A 195 -10.82 -4.63 1.12
CA THR A 195 -9.35 -4.50 1.09
C THR A 195 -8.98 -3.02 1.07
N CYS A 196 -8.04 -2.62 1.94
CA CYS A 196 -7.48 -1.27 1.96
C CYS A 196 -6.04 -1.31 1.43
N TRP A 197 -5.75 -0.48 0.42
CA TRP A 197 -4.41 -0.31 -0.11
C TRP A 197 -3.89 1.08 0.21
N ILE A 198 -2.67 1.14 0.74
CA ILE A 198 -1.96 2.39 1.07
C ILE A 198 -0.63 2.33 0.31
N PRO A 199 -0.35 3.31 -0.58
CA PRO A 199 0.84 3.29 -1.43
C PRO A 199 2.14 3.68 -0.73
#